data_AF-A0A136P8V1-F1
#
_entry.id   AF-A0A136P8V1-F1
#
_cell.length_a   1.000
_cell.length_b   1.000
_cell.length_c   1.000
_cell.angle_alpha   90.00
_cell.angle_beta   90.00
_cell.angle_gamma   90.00
#
_symmetry.space_group_name_H-M   'P 1'
#
loop_
_entity.id
_entity.type
_entity.pdbx_description
1 polymer ?
#
loop_
_entity_poly.entity_id
_entity_poly.type
_entity_poly.pdbx_seq_one_letter_code
_entity_poly.pdbx_strand_id
1 'polypeptide(L)' 'DVSVYDAAGKKIESLVSGFYNAGVYEVSWDAANYSSGVYFYTIVSNEFTETKRMLLVK' A
#
# COMPACT_ATOMS: atom_id res chain seq x y z
N ASP A 1 0.56 -9.81 -0.93
CA ASP A 1 -0.33 -8.68 -1.29
C ASP A 1 0.24 -7.35 -0.82
N VAL A 2 -0.10 -6.26 -1.51
CA VAL A 2 0.19 -4.88 -1.08
C VAL A 2 -1.12 -4.08 -1.14
N SER A 3 -1.49 -3.45 -0.03
CA SER A 3 -2.75 -2.70 0.10
C SER A 3 -2.51 -1.32 0.71
N VAL A 4 -3.35 -0.34 0.32
CA VAL A 4 -3.31 1.03 0.83
C VAL A 4 -4.54 1.30 1.69
N TYR A 5 -4.32 2.06 2.77
CA TYR A 5 -5.31 2.41 3.79
C TYR A 5 -5.28 3.91 4.06
N ASP A 6 -6.45 4.48 4.34
CA ASP A 6 -6.56 5.85 4.82
C ASP A 6 -6.23 5.99 6.33
N ALA A 7 -6.24 7.22 6.84
CA ALA A 7 -5.95 7.50 8.24
C ALA A 7 -6.94 6.88 9.24
N ALA A 8 -8.14 6.46 8.78
CA ALA A 8 -9.11 5.76 9.60
C ALA A 8 -8.90 4.23 9.58
N GLY A 9 -7.90 3.74 8.84
CA GLY A 9 -7.62 2.32 8.69
C GLY A 9 -8.53 1.61 7.68
N LYS A 10 -9.30 2.35 6.87
CA LYS A 10 -10.11 1.77 5.81
C LYS A 10 -9.20 1.43 4.63
N LYS A 11 -9.28 0.18 4.14
CA LYS A 11 -8.61 -0.21 2.88
C LYS A 11 -9.24 0.57 1.72
N ILE A 12 -8.43 1.36 1.03
CA ILE A 12 -8.86 2.19 -0.11
C ILE A 12 -8.40 1.62 -1.44
N GLU A 13 -7.33 0.83 -1.46
CA GLU A 13 -6.79 0.26 -2.70
C GLU A 13 -5.99 -1.03 -2.46
N SER A 14 -5.91 -1.87 -3.49
CA SER A 14 -5.06 -3.07 -3.52
C SER A 14 -4.13 -2.94 -4.72
N LEU A 15 -2.84 -2.71 -4.47
CA LEU A 15 -1.84 -2.46 -5.53
C LEU A 15 -1.32 -3.76 -6.13
N VAL A 16 -1.19 -4.78 -5.28
CA VAL A 16 -0.67 -6.10 -5.66
C VAL A 16 -1.52 -7.16 -5.00
N SER A 17 -1.93 -8.17 -5.76
CA SER A 17 -2.65 -9.33 -5.24
C SER A 17 -2.11 -10.65 -5.77
N GLY A 18 -2.13 -11.69 -4.92
CA GLY A 18 -1.72 -13.04 -5.30
C GLY A 18 -0.25 -13.36 -5.04
N PHE A 19 0.21 -14.47 -5.65
CA PHE A 19 1.55 -15.02 -5.43
C PHE A 19 2.58 -14.42 -6.39
N TYR A 20 3.72 -14.03 -5.83
CA TYR A 20 4.89 -13.54 -6.56
C TYR A 20 6.10 -14.37 -6.16
N ASN A 21 6.94 -14.70 -7.14
CA ASN A 21 8.21 -15.37 -6.86
C ASN A 21 9.15 -14.45 -6.09
N ALA A 22 10.18 -15.02 -5.46
CA ALA A 22 11.22 -14.22 -4.82
C ALA A 22 11.92 -13.32 -5.85
N GLY A 23 12.08 -12.04 -5.51
CA GLY A 23 12.66 -11.03 -6.38
C GLY A 23 12.40 -9.62 -5.85
N VAL A 24 12.94 -8.64 -6.57
CA VAL A 24 12.68 -7.23 -6.30
C VAL A 24 11.63 -6.74 -7.28
N TYR A 25 10.58 -6.11 -6.76
CA TYR A 25 9.48 -5.56 -7.54
C TYR A 25 9.27 -4.10 -7.15
N GLU A 26 8.98 -3.28 -8.15
CA GLU A 26 8.55 -1.90 -7.95
C GLU A 26 7.04 -1.82 -8.16
N VAL A 27 6.35 -1.11 -7.26
CA VAL A 27 4.90 -0.94 -7.28
C VAL A 27 4.62 0.55 -7.14
N SER A 28 3.93 1.11 -8.12
CA SER A 28 3.50 2.51 -8.10
C SER A 28 2.05 2.61 -7.64
N TRP A 29 1.76 3.59 -6.79
CA TRP A 29 0.39 3.94 -6.40
C TRP A 29 0.00 5.25 -7.10
N ASP A 30 -0.99 5.19 -7.99
CA ASP A 30 -1.56 6.41 -8.59
C ASP A 30 -2.55 7.06 -7.63
N ALA A 31 -2.04 8.03 -6.87
CA ALA A 31 -2.80 8.71 -5.84
C ALA A 31 -3.57 9.95 -6.34
N ALA A 32 -3.72 10.15 -7.66
CA ALA A 32 -4.25 11.41 -8.22
C ALA A 32 -5.66 11.79 -7.67
N ASN A 33 -6.49 10.77 -7.45
CA ASN A 33 -7.88 10.91 -6.98
C ASN A 33 -8.01 10.98 -5.46
N TYR A 34 -6.90 10.97 -4.72
CA TYR A 34 -6.89 11.04 -3.25
C TYR A 34 -6.43 12.43 -2.78
N SER A 35 -6.93 12.85 -1.61
CA SER A 35 -6.59 14.14 -1.00
C SER A 35 -5.21 14.10 -0.35
N SER A 36 -4.50 15.22 -0.28
CA SER A 36 -3.27 15.31 0.51
C SER A 36 -3.54 14.90 1.96
N GLY A 37 -2.65 14.09 2.54
CA GLY A 37 -2.88 13.53 3.87
C GLY A 37 -2.02 12.32 4.19
N VAL A 38 -2.24 11.75 5.38
CA VAL A 38 -1.54 10.57 5.84
C VAL A 38 -2.25 9.32 5.37
N TYR A 39 -1.48 8.40 4.81
CA TYR A 39 -1.92 7.09 4.37
C TYR A 39 -0.98 6.01 4.90
N PHE A 40 -1.42 4.77 4.80
CA PHE A 40 -0.62 3.61 5.18
C PHE A 40 -0.64 2.61 4.06
N TYR A 41 0.49 1.96 3.81
CA TYR A 41 0.52 0.77 2.98
C TYR A 41 0.96 -0.42 3.82
N THR A 42 0.34 -1.56 3.55
CA THR A 42 0.67 -2.82 4.21
C THR A 42 1.11 -3.83 3.17
N ILE A 43 2.28 -4.43 3.40
CA ILE A 43 2.81 -5.55 2.64
C ILE A 43 2.52 -6.80 3.47
N VAL A 44 1.84 -7.77 2.87
CA VAL A 44 1.54 -9.07 3.48
C VAL A 44 2.12 -10.18 2.61
N SER A 45 2.83 -11.10 3.23
CA SER A 45 3.24 -12.40 2.67
C SER A 45 3.07 -13.47 3.75
N ASN A 46 3.37 -14.73 3.44
CA ASN A 46 3.09 -15.86 4.34
C ASN A 46 3.57 -15.65 5.78
N GLU A 47 4.81 -15.20 5.98
CA GLU A 47 5.41 -15.04 7.32
C GLU A 47 5.80 -13.58 7.64
N PHE A 48 5.43 -12.64 6.78
CA PHE A 48 5.82 -11.24 6.94
C PHE A 48 4.63 -10.31 6.72
N THR A 49 4.42 -9.42 7.67
CA THR A 49 3.48 -8.31 7.55
C THR A 49 4.18 -7.06 8.03
N GLU A 50 4.22 -6.03 7.18
CA GLU A 50 4.78 -4.73 7.53
C GLU A 50 3.87 -3.62 7.03
N THR A 51 3.59 -2.67 7.90
CA THR A 51 2.83 -1.46 7.57
C THR A 51 3.73 -0.25 7.71
N LYS A 52 3.76 0.60 6.69
CA LYS A 52 4.47 1.88 6.74
C LYS A 52 3.53 3.04 6.45
N ARG A 53 3.84 4.18 7.08
CA ARG A 53 3.15 5.45 6.90
C ARG A 53 3.74 6.20 5.72
N MET A 54 2.88 6.81 4.92
CA MET A 54 3.26 7.73 3.84
C MET A 54 2.46 9.03 3.94
N LEU A 55 3.03 10.12 3.42
CA LEU A 55 2.38 11.41 3.32
C LEU A 55 2.16 11.72 1.84
N LEU A 56 0.91 11.89 1.44
CA LEU A 56 0.55 12.39 0.13
C LEU A 56 0.53 13.92 0.16
N VAL A 57 1.32 14.52 -0.72
CA VAL A 57 1.41 15.98 -0.90
C VAL A 57 1.05 16.29 -2.34
N LYS A 58 0.19 17.31 -2.55
CA LYS A 58 -0.16 17.86 -3.87
C LYS A 58 0.56 19.18 -4.08
#